data_AF-A0ABD1CMV3-F1
#
_entry.id   AF-A0ABD1CMV3-F1
#
_cell.length_a   1.000
_cell.length_b   1.000
_cell.length_c   1.000
_cell.angle_alpha   90.00
_cell.angle_beta   90.00
_cell.angle_gamma   90.00
#
_symmetry.space_group_name_H-M   'P 1'
#
loop_
_entity.id
_entity.type
_entity.pdbx_description
1 polymer ?
#
loop_
_entity_poly.entity_id
_entity_poly.type
_entity_poly.pdbx_seq_one_letter_code
_entity_poly.pdbx_strand_id
1 'polypeptide(L)' 'MFLVIVLAMASSSAAGTSRAKPGQFGDRIVGGQPVNITEYPYQVSLQRNLRHFCGGSVLNEHWILTAAHCT' A
#
# COMPACT_ATOMS: atom_id res chain seq x y z
N MET A 1 46.77 -15.28 0.33
CA MET A 1 46.40 -14.60 1.58
C MET A 1 45.65 -13.27 1.35
N PHE A 2 44.86 -13.13 0.28
CA PHE A 2 43.95 -11.97 0.10
C PHE A 2 42.49 -12.39 -0.09
N LEU A 3 42.20 -13.70 -0.23
CA LEU A 3 40.85 -14.22 -0.45
C LEU A 3 40.08 -14.50 0.86
N VAL A 4 40.75 -14.54 2.01
CA VAL A 4 40.15 -15.01 3.28
C VAL A 4 39.37 -13.89 4.00
N ILE A 5 39.62 -12.62 3.70
CA ILE A 5 39.05 -11.47 4.43
C ILE A 5 37.63 -11.11 3.95
N VAL A 6 37.25 -11.47 2.72
CA VAL A 6 35.95 -11.06 2.15
C VAL A 6 34.77 -11.85 2.74
N LEU A 7 35.01 -13.02 3.33
CA LEU A 7 33.96 -13.85 3.94
C LEU A 7 33.49 -13.37 5.34
N ALA A 8 34.19 -12.44 5.98
CA ALA A 8 33.93 -12.08 7.39
C ALA A 8 33.12 -10.79 7.61
N MET A 9 32.81 -10.00 6.56
CA MET A 9 32.11 -8.72 6.71
C MET A 9 30.85 -8.61 5.84
N ALA A 10 30.01 -9.64 5.81
CA ALA A 10 28.61 -9.49 5.44
C ALA A 10 27.77 -9.54 6.73
N SER A 11 27.85 -8.49 7.54
CA SER A 11 26.88 -8.25 8.60
C SER A 11 25.57 -7.83 7.94
N SER A 12 24.75 -8.81 7.54
CA SER A 12 23.39 -8.57 7.09
C SER A 12 22.55 -8.13 8.29
N SER A 13 22.63 -6.84 8.66
CA SER A 13 21.60 -6.23 9.47
C SER A 13 20.33 -6.27 8.63
N ALA A 14 19.46 -7.24 8.93
CA ALA A 14 18.08 -7.21 8.46
C ALA A 14 17.47 -5.91 9.00
N ALA A 15 17.55 -4.83 8.21
CA ALA A 15 16.77 -3.65 8.43
C ALA A 15 15.32 -4.12 8.40
N GLY A 16 14.69 -4.18 9.57
CA GLY A 16 13.32 -4.58 9.70
C GLY A 16 12.48 -3.71 8.79
N THR A 17 11.97 -4.28 7.70
CA THR A 17 10.87 -3.68 6.98
C THR A 17 9.73 -3.67 7.97
N SER A 18 9.44 -2.51 8.57
CA SER A 18 8.22 -2.30 9.32
C SER A 18 7.08 -2.56 8.35
N ARG A 19 6.59 -3.81 8.30
CA ARG A 19 5.35 -4.18 7.63
C ARG A 19 4.32 -3.27 8.25
N ALA A 20 3.86 -2.27 7.51
CA ALA A 20 2.77 -1.44 7.96
C ALA A 20 1.66 -2.40 8.41
N LYS A 21 1.34 -2.38 9.71
CA LYS A 21 0.24 -3.17 10.23
C LYS A 21 -1.00 -2.71 9.45
N PRO A 22 -1.72 -3.61 8.74
CA PRO A 22 -3.03 -3.26 8.21
C PRO A 22 -3.85 -2.75 9.41
N GLY A 23 -4.32 -1.50 9.36
CA GLY A 23 -5.06 -0.87 10.46
C GLY A 23 -4.40 0.34 11.15
N GLN A 24 -3.25 0.86 10.68
CA GLN A 24 -2.72 2.14 11.22
C GLN A 24 -3.58 3.37 10.87
N PHE A 25 -4.42 3.28 9.84
CA PHE A 25 -5.60 4.11 9.67
C PHE A 25 -6.75 3.25 10.15
N GLY A 26 -7.41 3.60 11.27
CA GLY A 26 -8.43 2.73 11.87
C GLY A 26 -9.43 2.22 10.83
N ASP A 27 -9.91 0.99 11.01
CA ASP A 27 -10.83 0.34 10.07
C ASP A 27 -12.08 1.21 9.86
N ARG A 28 -12.10 1.95 8.75
CA ARG A 28 -13.25 2.76 8.33
C ARG A 28 -14.37 1.92 7.73
N ILE A 29 -14.11 0.63 7.50
CA ILE A 29 -15.06 -0.32 6.94
C ILE A 29 -15.58 -1.20 8.06
N VAL A 30 -16.81 -0.93 8.53
CA VAL A 30 -17.44 -1.66 9.64
C VAL A 30 -17.78 -3.08 9.20
N GLY A 31 -17.31 -4.08 9.94
CA GLY A 31 -17.56 -5.50 9.64
C GLY A 31 -16.85 -6.03 8.39
N GLY A 32 -15.90 -5.26 7.85
CA GLY A 32 -15.08 -5.68 6.71
C GLY A 32 -14.00 -6.68 7.09
N GLN A 33 -13.40 -7.28 6.06
CA GLN A 33 -12.16 -8.04 6.18
C GLN A 33 -11.13 -7.53 5.16
N PRO A 34 -9.83 -7.73 5.40
CA PRO A 34 -8.79 -7.47 4.39
C PRO A 34 -9.03 -8.32 3.12
N VAL A 35 -8.82 -7.70 1.95
CA VAL A 35 -8.94 -8.34 0.63
C VAL A 35 -7.74 -7.99 -0.24
N ASN A 36 -7.47 -8.78 -1.29
CA ASN A 36 -6.46 -8.41 -2.28
C ASN A 36 -7.07 -7.49 -3.34
N ILE A 37 -6.29 -6.51 -3.84
CA ILE A 37 -6.72 -5.62 -4.92
C ILE A 37 -7.06 -6.40 -6.21
N THR A 38 -6.48 -7.59 -6.41
CA THR A 38 -6.78 -8.46 -7.55
C THR A 38 -8.22 -8.98 -7.56
N GLU A 39 -8.88 -9.04 -6.41
CA GLU A 39 -10.28 -9.46 -6.30
C GLU A 39 -11.25 -8.32 -6.67
N TYR A 40 -10.82 -7.07 -6.47
CA TYR A 40 -11.61 -5.85 -6.73
C TYR A 40 -10.78 -4.82 -7.52
N PRO A 41 -10.36 -5.15 -8.75
CA PRO A 41 -9.35 -4.38 -9.49
C PRO A 41 -9.81 -2.98 -9.89
N TYR A 42 -11.11 -2.72 -9.81
CA TYR A 42 -11.68 -1.40 -10.04
C TYR A 42 -11.49 -0.44 -8.86
N GLN A 43 -11.11 -0.91 -7.67
CA GLN A 43 -11.01 -0.05 -6.49
C GLN A 43 -9.84 0.96 -6.59
N VAL A 44 -10.12 2.25 -6.35
CA VAL A 44 -9.11 3.33 -6.42
C VAL A 44 -9.00 4.10 -5.11
N SER A 45 -7.77 4.49 -4.78
CA SER A 45 -7.45 5.42 -3.69
C SER A 45 -7.25 6.83 -4.25
N LEU A 46 -8.19 7.74 -3.98
CA LEU A 46 -8.00 9.16 -4.30
C LEU A 46 -7.12 9.80 -3.24
N GLN A 47 -6.03 10.44 -3.68
CA GLN A 47 -5.03 11.02 -2.80
C GLN A 47 -4.90 12.53 -2.98
N ARG A 48 -4.74 13.23 -1.85
CA ARG A 48 -4.40 14.65 -1.77
C ARG A 48 -3.20 14.80 -0.85
N ASN A 49 -2.16 15.49 -1.30
CA ASN A 49 -0.91 15.65 -0.54
C ASN A 49 -0.34 14.31 -0.04
N LEU A 50 -0.32 13.29 -0.92
CA LEU A 50 0.14 11.92 -0.62
C LEU A 50 -0.67 11.19 0.47
N ARG A 51 -1.89 11.64 0.76
CA ARG A 51 -2.78 11.01 1.75
C ARG A 51 -4.11 10.61 1.10
N HIS A 52 -4.55 9.39 1.38
CA HIS A 52 -5.88 8.91 1.01
C HIS A 52 -6.97 9.74 1.69
N PHE A 53 -7.95 10.20 0.91
CA PHE A 53 -9.09 10.96 1.44
C PHE A 53 -10.46 10.43 0.96
N CYS A 54 -10.53 9.80 -0.21
CA CYS A 54 -11.75 9.24 -0.77
C CYS A 54 -11.48 7.96 -1.60
N GLY A 55 -12.55 7.19 -1.85
CA GLY A 55 -12.53 6.07 -2.79
C GLY A 55 -13.03 6.46 -4.19
N GLY A 56 -12.87 5.54 -5.12
CA GLY A 56 -13.44 5.62 -6.47
C GLY A 56 -13.41 4.25 -7.16
N SER A 57 -13.97 4.19 -8.37
CA SER A 57 -13.99 2.98 -9.19
C SER A 57 -13.56 3.25 -10.63
N VAL A 58 -12.73 2.39 -11.19
CA VAL A 58 -12.39 2.42 -12.62
C VAL A 58 -13.66 2.18 -13.43
N LEU A 59 -14.02 3.15 -14.28
CA LEU A 59 -15.16 3.03 -15.20
C LEU A 59 -14.70 2.51 -16.57
N ASN A 60 -13.57 3.03 -17.07
CA ASN A 60 -12.91 2.59 -18.30
C ASN A 60 -11.45 3.11 -18.31
N GLU A 61 -10.77 2.98 -19.45
CA GLU A 61 -9.36 3.35 -19.64
C GLU A 61 -9.04 4.82 -19.34
N HIS A 62 -10.04 5.69 -19.30
CA HIS A 62 -9.86 7.13 -19.16
C HIS A 62 -10.58 7.74 -17.95
N TRP A 63 -11.50 7.02 -17.33
CA TRP A 63 -12.42 7.60 -16.35
C TRP A 63 -12.48 6.79 -15.06
N ILE A 64 -12.41 7.53 -13.94
CA ILE A 64 -12.71 7.04 -12.59
C ILE A 64 -14.02 7.67 -12.14
N LEU A 65 -14.95 6.84 -11.66
CA LEU A 65 -16.17 7.29 -11.01
C LEU A 65 -15.93 7.50 -9.50
N THR A 66 -16.40 8.62 -8.95
CA THR A 66 -16.31 8.93 -7.52
C THR A 66 -17.48 9.81 -7.07
N ALA A 67 -17.59 10.08 -5.77
CA ALA A 67 -18.60 10.97 -5.22
C ALA A 67 -18.26 12.44 -5.50
N ALA A 68 -19.26 13.25 -5.84
CA ALA A 68 -19.06 14.67 -6.17
C ALA A 68 -18.42 15.50 -5.05
N HIS A 69 -18.61 15.11 -3.78
CA HIS A 69 -18.03 15.81 -2.63
C HIS A 69 -16.56 15.46 -2.37
N CYS A 70 -15.96 14.55 -3.13
CA CYS A 70 -14.56 14.16 -3.00
C CYS A 70 -13.61 15.11 -3.77
N THR A 71 -13.65 16.41 -3.42
CA THR A 71 -12.82 17.48 -4.01
C THR A 71 -12.08 18.30 -2.98
#